data_AF-A0A0C3QUU7-F1
#
_entry.id   AF-A0A0C3QUU7-F1
#
_cell.length_a   1.000
_cell.length_b   1.000
_cell.length_c   1.000
_cell.angle_alpha   90.00
_cell.angle_beta   90.00
_cell.angle_gamma   90.00
#
_symmetry.space_group_name_H-M   'P 1'
#
loop_
_entity.id
_entity.type
_entity.pdbx_description
1 polymer ?
#
loop_
_entity_poly.entity_id
_entity_poly.type
_entity_poly.pdbx_seq_one_letter_code
_entity_poly.pdbx_strand_id
1 'polypeptide(L)'
;MDGLMLDSERVYTEANGAIIKRYGHDYTWDIKSSMMGKPEREGATWLLNRFPDIPLSIDEFITERRAIQDALWPTCQVLPGIRKLVEHLAKHKIPMAVATGSIRRNYNLKAVHHPKVFDLFENRVICGDDPRLKGLGKPRPDIFLLAAELLGREVGTGEVDLLDAEGKEGKALIEERARGLVLEDSTNGLEAGQRAGMKTIWVPDEKLRALAPTETYGADCILESLEQFKPEEWGLPPYDS
;
A
#
# COMPACT_ATOMS: atom_id res chain seq x y z
N MET A 1 -0.55 2.83 1.48
CA MET A 1 -1.61 3.58 2.19
C MET A 1 -2.39 2.62 3.06
N ASP A 2 -3.10 1.69 2.45
CA ASP A 2 -3.73 0.58 3.14
C ASP A 2 -2.68 -0.22 3.90
N GLY A 3 -2.95 -0.61 5.15
CA GLY A 3 -2.03 -1.40 5.99
C GLY A 3 -0.77 -0.68 6.51
N LEU A 4 -0.39 0.46 5.91
CA LEU A 4 0.77 1.26 6.32
C LEU A 4 0.41 2.62 6.92
N MET A 5 -0.43 3.38 6.21
CA MET A 5 -0.87 4.72 6.65
C MET A 5 -2.13 4.65 7.50
N LEU A 6 -3.01 3.72 7.17
CA LEU A 6 -4.30 3.50 7.80
C LEU A 6 -4.47 2.04 8.17
N ASP A 7 -5.19 1.77 9.25
CA ASP A 7 -5.56 0.44 9.74
C ASP A 7 -6.64 -0.27 8.87
N SER A 8 -6.68 0.02 7.56
CA SER A 8 -7.73 -0.44 6.64
C SER A 8 -7.89 -1.96 6.55
N GLU A 9 -6.83 -2.73 6.82
CA GLU A 9 -6.85 -4.19 6.89
C GLU A 9 -7.84 -4.73 7.93
N ARG A 10 -8.12 -3.94 8.97
CA ARG A 10 -9.18 -4.22 9.94
C ARG A 10 -10.54 -4.29 9.26
N VAL A 11 -10.87 -3.32 8.41
CA VAL A 11 -12.17 -3.26 7.72
C VAL A 11 -12.35 -4.41 6.73
N TYR A 12 -11.30 -4.84 6.04
CA TYR A 12 -11.36 -6.07 5.21
C TYR A 12 -11.68 -7.30 6.06
N THR A 13 -11.03 -7.42 7.22
CA THR A 13 -11.24 -8.52 8.17
C THR A 13 -12.65 -8.50 8.75
N GLU A 14 -13.14 -7.34 9.19
CA GLU A 14 -14.48 -7.17 9.76
C GLU A 14 -15.57 -7.43 8.72
N ALA A 15 -15.43 -6.95 7.48
CA ALA A 15 -16.43 -7.16 6.44
C ALA A 15 -16.55 -8.63 6.03
N ASN A 16 -15.42 -9.32 5.83
CA ASN A 16 -15.43 -10.76 5.57
C ASN A 16 -16.00 -11.52 6.78
N GLY A 17 -15.48 -11.24 7.98
CA GLY A 17 -15.91 -11.90 9.22
C GLY A 17 -17.40 -11.74 9.51
N ALA A 18 -17.97 -10.55 9.27
CA ALA A 18 -19.39 -10.29 9.47
C ALA A 18 -20.26 -11.18 8.57
N ILE A 19 -19.89 -11.38 7.30
CA ILE A 19 -20.64 -12.24 6.38
C ILE A 19 -20.49 -13.70 6.77
N ILE A 20 -19.25 -14.16 6.94
CA ILE A 20 -18.92 -15.55 7.26
C ILE A 20 -19.59 -15.99 8.58
N LYS A 21 -19.61 -15.12 9.59
CA LYS A 21 -20.24 -15.38 10.89
C LYS A 21 -21.75 -15.60 10.82
N ARG A 22 -22.47 -15.00 9.87
CA ARG A 22 -23.93 -15.23 9.71
C ARG A 22 -24.25 -16.67 9.32
N TYR A 23 -23.27 -17.38 8.75
CA TYR A 23 -23.40 -18.79 8.37
C TYR A 23 -22.74 -19.74 9.38
N GLY A 24 -22.39 -19.25 10.58
CA GLY A 24 -21.87 -20.08 11.67
C GLY A 24 -20.37 -20.40 11.59
N HIS A 25 -19.63 -19.71 10.72
CA HIS A 25 -18.19 -19.89 10.55
C HIS A 25 -17.37 -18.75 11.16
N ASP A 26 -16.11 -19.01 11.47
CA ASP A 26 -15.16 -18.00 11.93
C ASP A 26 -14.19 -17.58 10.82
N TYR A 27 -13.91 -16.27 10.74
CA TYR A 27 -12.90 -15.72 9.83
C TYR A 27 -11.55 -15.60 10.56
N THR A 28 -10.76 -16.65 10.46
CA THR A 28 -9.50 -16.83 11.19
C THR A 28 -8.30 -16.18 10.50
N TRP A 29 -7.17 -16.12 11.19
CA TRP A 29 -5.92 -15.59 10.63
C TRP A 29 -5.40 -16.40 9.44
N ASP A 30 -5.50 -17.73 9.47
CA ASP A 30 -5.08 -18.59 8.35
C ASP A 30 -5.89 -18.29 7.07
N ILE A 31 -7.18 -18.04 7.21
CA ILE A 31 -8.07 -17.62 6.12
C ILE A 31 -7.64 -16.23 5.61
N LYS A 32 -7.47 -15.26 6.51
CA LYS A 32 -7.02 -13.91 6.15
C LYS A 32 -5.71 -13.95 5.38
N SER A 33 -4.68 -14.61 5.93
CA SER A 33 -3.34 -14.68 5.34
C SER A 33 -3.34 -15.34 3.95
N SER A 34 -4.22 -16.33 3.72
CA SER A 34 -4.36 -16.98 2.40
C SER A 34 -5.04 -16.08 1.35
N MET A 35 -5.74 -15.03 1.78
CA MET A 35 -6.43 -14.08 0.91
C MET A 35 -5.61 -12.82 0.61
N MET A 36 -4.58 -12.52 1.41
CA MET A 36 -3.79 -11.29 1.25
C MET A 36 -3.14 -11.21 -0.14
N GLY A 37 -3.22 -10.04 -0.77
CA GLY A 37 -2.66 -9.79 -2.10
C GLY A 37 -3.50 -10.32 -3.28
N LYS A 38 -4.59 -11.07 -3.04
CA LYS A 38 -5.44 -11.57 -4.12
C LYS A 38 -6.36 -10.49 -4.69
N PRO A 39 -6.63 -10.48 -6.00
CA PRO A 39 -7.72 -9.69 -6.58
C PRO A 39 -9.06 -10.00 -5.92
N GLU A 40 -9.94 -9.00 -5.82
CA GLU A 40 -11.22 -9.09 -5.10
C GLU A 40 -12.05 -10.33 -5.47
N ARG A 41 -12.22 -10.59 -6.77
CA ARG A 41 -13.02 -11.72 -7.26
C ARG A 41 -12.35 -13.07 -6.99
N GLU A 42 -11.03 -13.15 -7.11
CA GLU A 42 -10.27 -14.36 -6.79
C GLU A 42 -10.34 -14.67 -5.29
N GLY A 43 -10.16 -13.65 -4.44
CA GLY A 43 -10.29 -13.77 -2.99
C GLY A 43 -11.68 -14.21 -2.56
N ALA A 44 -12.74 -13.59 -3.12
CA ALA A 44 -14.13 -13.99 -2.85
C ALA A 44 -14.40 -15.44 -3.30
N THR A 45 -13.91 -15.83 -4.48
CA THR A 45 -14.04 -17.21 -4.99
C THR A 45 -13.35 -18.21 -4.07
N TRP A 46 -12.10 -17.93 -3.66
CA TRP A 46 -11.36 -18.77 -2.75
C TRP A 46 -12.06 -18.92 -1.39
N LEU A 47 -12.57 -17.81 -0.85
CA LEU A 47 -13.26 -17.80 0.44
C LEU A 47 -14.57 -18.59 0.41
N LEU A 48 -15.39 -18.43 -0.63
CA LEU A 48 -16.64 -19.20 -0.77
C LEU A 48 -16.38 -20.68 -1.04
N ASN A 49 -15.31 -21.02 -1.79
CA ASN A 49 -14.91 -22.43 -1.97
C ASN A 49 -14.49 -23.09 -0.65
N ARG A 50 -13.99 -22.31 0.32
CA ARG A 50 -13.63 -22.80 1.66
C ARG A 50 -14.86 -23.12 2.53
N PHE A 51 -16.00 -22.50 2.22
CA PHE A 51 -17.26 -22.59 2.95
C PHE A 51 -18.44 -22.90 1.99
N PRO A 52 -18.51 -24.14 1.46
CA PRO A 52 -19.46 -24.50 0.40
C PRO A 52 -20.94 -24.48 0.82
N ASP A 53 -21.21 -24.37 2.12
CA ASP A 53 -22.55 -24.25 2.71
C ASP A 53 -23.08 -22.81 2.72
N ILE A 54 -22.24 -21.81 2.37
CA ILE A 54 -22.68 -20.41 2.19
C ILE A 54 -23.41 -20.30 0.84
N PRO A 55 -24.73 -20.02 0.82
CA PRO A 55 -25.55 -20.01 -0.39
C PRO A 55 -25.48 -18.66 -1.12
N LEU A 56 -24.31 -18.03 -1.16
CA LEU A 56 -24.08 -16.79 -1.88
C LEU A 56 -23.30 -17.08 -3.16
N SER A 57 -23.72 -16.47 -4.25
CA SER A 57 -22.85 -16.31 -5.42
C SER A 57 -21.68 -15.37 -5.09
N ILE A 58 -20.61 -15.46 -5.90
CA ILE A 58 -19.45 -14.57 -5.78
C ILE A 58 -19.87 -13.10 -5.86
N ASP A 59 -20.82 -12.77 -6.74
CA ASP A 59 -21.29 -11.40 -6.95
C ASP A 59 -22.15 -10.88 -5.80
N GLU A 60 -23.00 -11.73 -5.21
CA GLU A 60 -23.74 -11.39 -3.98
C GLU A 60 -22.79 -11.16 -2.81
N PHE A 61 -21.82 -12.04 -2.59
CA PHE A 61 -20.82 -11.88 -1.54
C PHE A 61 -20.03 -10.58 -1.70
N ILE A 62 -19.56 -10.27 -2.91
CA ILE A 62 -18.83 -9.02 -3.19
C ILE A 62 -19.71 -7.80 -2.92
N THR A 63 -20.98 -7.85 -3.34
CA THR A 63 -21.93 -6.75 -3.15
C THR A 63 -22.19 -6.49 -1.67
N GLU A 64 -22.49 -7.53 -0.90
CA GLU A 64 -22.72 -7.43 0.54
C GLU A 64 -21.47 -6.94 1.28
N ARG A 65 -20.30 -7.49 0.92
CA ARG A 65 -19.02 -7.09 1.52
C ARG A 65 -18.73 -5.61 1.27
N ARG A 66 -18.96 -5.12 0.05
CA ARG A 66 -18.78 -3.70 -0.29
C ARG A 66 -19.69 -2.79 0.51
N ALA A 67 -20.95 -3.18 0.76
CA ALA A 67 -21.86 -2.40 1.57
C ALA A 67 -21.36 -2.22 3.02
N ILE A 68 -20.84 -3.31 3.63
CA ILE A 68 -20.24 -3.26 4.97
C ILE A 68 -18.96 -2.40 4.96
N GLN A 69 -18.10 -2.62 3.96
CA GLN A 69 -16.87 -1.86 3.78
C GLN A 69 -17.12 -0.36 3.63
N ASP A 70 -18.10 0.05 2.84
CA ASP A 70 -18.45 1.45 2.64
C ASP A 70 -18.88 2.15 3.93
N ALA A 71 -19.58 1.43 4.81
CA ALA A 71 -19.95 1.93 6.14
C ALA A 71 -18.75 2.05 7.08
N LEU A 72 -17.73 1.20 6.91
CA LEU A 72 -16.58 1.10 7.80
C LEU A 72 -15.36 1.91 7.34
N TRP A 73 -15.19 2.20 6.04
CA TRP A 73 -14.05 2.98 5.53
C TRP A 73 -13.84 4.32 6.24
N PRO A 74 -14.88 5.12 6.57
CA PRO A 74 -14.70 6.36 7.31
C PRO A 74 -14.10 6.15 8.70
N THR A 75 -14.21 4.94 9.28
CA THR A 75 -13.73 4.64 10.64
C THR A 75 -12.24 4.30 10.71
N CYS A 76 -11.56 4.15 9.57
CA CYS A 76 -10.12 3.89 9.53
C CYS A 76 -9.37 4.94 10.37
N GLN A 77 -8.34 4.51 11.09
CA GLN A 77 -7.45 5.34 11.91
C GLN A 77 -6.06 5.37 11.30
N VAL A 78 -5.36 6.48 11.51
CA VAL A 78 -3.95 6.63 11.15
C VAL A 78 -3.10 5.71 12.01
N LEU A 79 -2.21 4.95 11.38
CA LEU A 79 -1.29 4.06 12.06
C LEU A 79 -0.17 4.83 12.79
N PRO A 80 0.42 4.25 13.85
CA PRO A 80 1.49 4.90 14.61
C PRO A 80 2.65 5.39 13.73
N GLY A 81 3.22 6.54 14.09
CA GLY A 81 4.34 7.16 13.37
C GLY A 81 3.97 7.96 12.12
N ILE A 82 2.84 7.67 11.45
CA ILE A 82 2.46 8.33 10.19
C ILE A 82 2.29 9.84 10.33
N ARG A 83 1.54 10.28 11.35
CA ARG A 83 1.33 11.71 11.60
C ARG A 83 2.68 12.43 11.76
N LYS A 84 3.54 11.90 12.63
CA LYS A 84 4.88 12.43 12.91
C LYS A 84 5.71 12.53 11.63
N LEU A 85 5.74 11.45 10.83
CA LEU A 85 6.49 11.40 9.59
C LEU A 85 5.99 12.44 8.58
N VAL A 86 4.70 12.43 8.26
CA VAL A 86 4.13 13.30 7.22
C VAL A 86 4.24 14.78 7.61
N GLU A 87 3.92 15.14 8.85
CA GLU A 87 4.06 16.52 9.33
C GLU A 87 5.53 16.99 9.30
N HIS A 88 6.48 16.10 9.62
CA HIS A 88 7.91 16.37 9.54
C HIS A 88 8.40 16.59 8.11
N LEU A 89 8.04 15.70 7.17
CA LEU A 89 8.40 15.85 5.76
C LEU A 89 7.82 17.15 5.18
N ALA A 90 6.57 17.47 5.51
CA ALA A 90 5.94 18.73 5.10
C ALA A 90 6.67 19.96 5.66
N LYS A 91 7.00 19.97 6.97
CA LYS A 91 7.75 21.06 7.62
C LYS A 91 9.08 21.33 6.91
N HIS A 92 9.77 20.27 6.48
CA HIS A 92 11.05 20.35 5.79
C HIS A 92 10.94 20.47 4.26
N LYS A 93 9.72 20.62 3.72
CA LYS A 93 9.45 20.72 2.28
C LYS A 93 10.00 19.55 1.47
N ILE A 94 10.03 18.36 2.07
CA ILE A 94 10.40 17.13 1.37
C ILE A 94 9.21 16.71 0.50
N PRO A 95 9.36 16.60 -0.84
CA PRO A 95 8.28 16.14 -1.70
C PRO A 95 7.84 14.72 -1.34
N MET A 96 6.53 14.50 -1.21
CA MET A 96 5.95 13.21 -0.87
C MET A 96 4.61 13.00 -1.58
N ALA A 97 4.32 11.74 -1.90
CA ALA A 97 3.12 11.33 -2.60
C ALA A 97 2.51 10.08 -1.95
N VAL A 98 1.21 9.88 -2.14
CA VAL A 98 0.54 8.61 -1.82
C VAL A 98 0.37 7.79 -3.09
N ALA A 99 0.85 6.56 -3.09
CA ALA A 99 0.56 5.55 -4.11
C ALA A 99 -0.27 4.41 -3.49
N THR A 100 -1.52 4.25 -3.91
CA THR A 100 -2.43 3.23 -3.37
C THR A 100 -3.09 2.39 -4.46
N GLY A 101 -3.23 1.08 -4.19
CA GLY A 101 -4.04 0.19 -5.03
C GLY A 101 -5.55 0.40 -4.85
N SER A 102 -5.96 1.15 -3.84
CA SER A 102 -7.35 1.57 -3.67
C SER A 102 -7.82 2.46 -4.82
N ILE A 103 -9.06 2.28 -5.26
CA ILE A 103 -9.73 3.23 -6.16
C ILE A 103 -9.97 4.57 -5.46
N ARG A 104 -10.11 5.66 -6.23
CA ARG A 104 -10.25 7.02 -5.72
C ARG A 104 -11.39 7.17 -4.71
N ARG A 105 -12.54 6.55 -4.98
CA ARG A 105 -13.69 6.58 -4.06
C ARG A 105 -13.34 6.02 -2.68
N ASN A 106 -12.67 4.86 -2.64
CA ASN A 106 -12.30 4.22 -1.39
C ASN A 106 -11.19 5.00 -0.68
N TYR A 107 -10.22 5.55 -1.43
CA TYR A 107 -9.23 6.49 -0.89
C TYR A 107 -9.92 7.65 -0.15
N ASN A 108 -10.90 8.30 -0.78
CA ASN A 108 -11.62 9.44 -0.19
C ASN A 108 -12.34 9.05 1.10
N LEU A 109 -13.04 7.91 1.11
CA LEU A 109 -13.74 7.43 2.31
C LEU A 109 -12.76 7.09 3.44
N LYS A 110 -11.63 6.46 3.14
CA LYS A 110 -10.60 6.10 4.12
C LYS A 110 -9.89 7.33 4.71
N ALA A 111 -9.72 8.39 3.92
CA ALA A 111 -9.01 9.60 4.31
C ALA A 111 -9.90 10.69 4.95
N VAL A 112 -11.23 10.56 4.85
CA VAL A 112 -12.20 11.65 5.13
C VAL A 112 -12.07 12.29 6.52
N HIS A 113 -11.66 11.54 7.55
CA HIS A 113 -11.53 12.05 8.91
C HIS A 113 -10.09 12.44 9.30
N HIS A 114 -9.17 12.43 8.34
CA HIS A 114 -7.74 12.67 8.57
C HIS A 114 -7.15 13.83 7.74
N PRO A 115 -7.83 14.99 7.59
CA PRO A 115 -7.36 16.08 6.73
C PRO A 115 -5.97 16.59 7.15
N LYS A 116 -5.67 16.61 8.46
CA LYS A 116 -4.35 17.00 8.98
C LYS A 116 -3.17 16.18 8.42
N VAL A 117 -3.43 14.98 7.94
CA VAL A 117 -2.41 14.12 7.32
C VAL A 117 -2.56 14.14 5.80
N PHE A 118 -3.77 13.89 5.28
CA PHE A 118 -3.95 13.68 3.86
C PHE A 118 -3.96 14.96 3.02
N ASP A 119 -4.32 16.12 3.58
CA ASP A 119 -4.28 17.39 2.85
C ASP A 119 -2.85 17.82 2.52
N LEU A 120 -1.85 17.35 3.28
CA LEU A 120 -0.43 17.63 3.04
C LEU A 120 0.09 16.98 1.74
N PHE A 121 -0.63 16.01 1.18
CA PHE A 121 -0.30 15.43 -0.12
C PHE A 121 -0.89 16.23 -1.29
N GLU A 122 -1.83 17.13 -1.05
CA GLU A 122 -2.48 17.95 -2.08
C GLU A 122 -3.00 17.06 -3.23
N ASN A 123 -2.56 17.32 -4.48
CA ASN A 123 -2.89 16.52 -5.66
C ASN A 123 -1.91 15.35 -5.92
N ARG A 124 -0.93 15.12 -5.04
CA ARG A 124 0.13 14.10 -5.17
C ARG A 124 -0.34 12.73 -4.68
N VAL A 125 -1.44 12.25 -5.25
CA VAL A 125 -2.06 10.96 -4.89
C VAL A 125 -2.39 10.17 -6.14
N ILE A 126 -1.77 9.00 -6.30
CA ILE A 126 -2.10 8.01 -7.32
C ILE A 126 -2.97 6.92 -6.69
N CYS A 127 -4.13 6.66 -7.30
CA CYS A 127 -5.04 5.59 -6.95
C CYS A 127 -5.01 4.48 -8.01
N GLY A 128 -5.47 3.28 -7.66
CA GLY A 128 -5.41 2.11 -8.55
C GLY A 128 -6.30 2.21 -9.80
N ASP A 129 -7.27 3.13 -9.79
CA ASP A 129 -8.14 3.48 -10.91
C ASP A 129 -7.63 4.69 -11.72
N ASP A 130 -6.41 5.16 -11.48
CA ASP A 130 -5.80 6.21 -12.30
C ASP A 130 -5.64 5.71 -13.75
N PRO A 131 -6.23 6.41 -14.75
CA PRO A 131 -6.23 5.95 -16.14
C PRO A 131 -4.82 5.83 -16.73
N ARG A 132 -3.83 6.55 -16.18
CA ARG A 132 -2.43 6.47 -16.62
C ARG A 132 -1.79 5.12 -16.32
N LEU A 133 -2.29 4.38 -15.33
CA LEU A 133 -1.83 3.02 -15.01
C LEU A 133 -2.24 2.00 -16.07
N LYS A 134 -3.27 2.26 -16.90
CA LYS A 134 -3.76 1.32 -17.91
C LYS A 134 -4.06 -0.09 -17.35
N GLY A 135 -4.53 -0.15 -16.11
CA GLY A 135 -4.81 -1.41 -15.40
C GLY A 135 -3.57 -2.12 -14.81
N LEU A 136 -2.39 -1.50 -14.88
CA LEU A 136 -1.15 -2.04 -14.36
C LEU A 136 -0.97 -1.68 -12.89
N GLY A 137 -1.51 -2.53 -12.01
CA GLY A 137 -1.28 -2.43 -10.56
C GLY A 137 0.03 -3.06 -10.12
N LYS A 138 0.32 -2.92 -8.83
CA LYS A 138 1.40 -3.66 -8.13
C LYS A 138 1.27 -5.16 -8.41
N PRO A 139 2.38 -5.90 -8.66
CA PRO A 139 3.77 -5.53 -8.41
C PRO A 139 4.47 -4.76 -9.54
N ARG A 140 3.74 -4.25 -10.55
CA ARG A 140 4.37 -3.38 -11.56
C ARG A 140 4.78 -2.03 -10.98
N PRO A 141 5.86 -1.40 -11.48
CA PRO A 141 6.42 -0.18 -10.89
C PRO A 141 5.64 1.09 -11.20
N ASP A 142 4.72 1.03 -12.18
CA ASP A 142 4.04 2.19 -12.78
C ASP A 142 3.44 3.14 -11.75
N ILE A 143 2.86 2.62 -10.67
CA ILE A 143 2.25 3.46 -9.63
C ILE A 143 3.25 4.34 -8.89
N PHE A 144 4.48 3.85 -8.68
CA PHE A 144 5.55 4.62 -8.03
C PHE A 144 6.24 5.56 -9.01
N LEU A 145 6.38 5.15 -10.27
CA LEU A 145 6.91 6.03 -11.33
C LEU A 145 5.98 7.22 -11.54
N LEU A 146 4.67 7.00 -11.67
CA LEU A 146 3.68 8.08 -11.74
C LEU A 146 3.66 8.95 -10.48
N ALA A 147 3.85 8.36 -9.30
CA ALA A 147 3.95 9.13 -8.07
C ALA A 147 5.18 10.05 -8.09
N ALA A 148 6.34 9.56 -8.54
CA ALA A 148 7.54 10.39 -8.70
C ALA A 148 7.38 11.48 -9.78
N GLU A 149 6.69 11.20 -10.88
CA GLU A 149 6.34 12.21 -11.88
C GLU A 149 5.44 13.32 -11.28
N LEU A 150 4.48 12.98 -10.41
CA LEU A 150 3.68 13.98 -9.67
C LEU A 150 4.54 14.82 -8.72
N LEU A 151 5.70 14.33 -8.30
CA LEU A 151 6.70 15.08 -7.52
C LEU A 151 7.64 15.90 -8.42
N GLY A 152 7.41 15.94 -9.73
CA GLY A 152 8.23 16.66 -10.69
C GLY A 152 9.57 15.99 -10.98
N ARG A 153 9.67 14.67 -10.84
CA ARG A 153 10.89 13.89 -11.12
C ARG A 153 10.79 13.23 -12.50
N GLU A 154 11.87 13.29 -13.26
CA GLU A 154 11.99 12.60 -14.54
C GLU A 154 12.50 11.18 -14.32
N VAL A 155 11.57 10.24 -14.17
CA VAL A 155 11.88 8.83 -13.86
C VAL A 155 11.61 7.88 -15.03
N GLY A 156 11.00 8.35 -16.12
CA GLY A 156 10.64 7.51 -17.25
C GLY A 156 9.69 6.36 -16.88
N THR A 157 9.58 5.36 -17.75
CA THR A 157 8.63 4.23 -17.60
C THR A 157 9.34 2.88 -17.54
N GLY A 158 8.61 1.81 -17.21
CA GLY A 158 9.14 0.44 -17.23
C GLY A 158 10.01 0.07 -16.03
N GLU A 159 10.35 -1.22 -15.93
CA GLU A 159 11.17 -1.75 -14.84
C GLU A 159 12.63 -1.29 -14.95
N VAL A 160 13.29 -1.10 -13.81
CA VAL A 160 14.67 -0.59 -13.73
C VAL A 160 15.67 -1.48 -14.48
N ASP A 161 15.49 -2.80 -14.42
CA ASP A 161 16.37 -3.78 -15.07
C ASP A 161 16.28 -3.76 -16.60
N LEU A 162 15.27 -3.09 -17.16
CA LEU A 162 15.10 -2.92 -18.61
C LEU A 162 15.72 -1.61 -19.13
N LEU A 163 16.27 -0.77 -18.24
CA LEU A 163 16.93 0.47 -18.63
C LEU A 163 18.36 0.18 -19.12
N ASP A 164 18.78 0.92 -20.15
CA ASP A 164 20.16 0.86 -20.66
C ASP A 164 21.13 1.50 -19.67
N ALA A 165 21.75 0.67 -18.82
CA ALA A 165 22.70 1.12 -17.80
C ALA A 165 24.02 1.64 -18.38
N GLU A 166 24.34 1.32 -19.64
CA GLU A 166 25.55 1.77 -20.33
C GLU A 166 25.30 3.10 -21.07
N GLY A 167 24.07 3.29 -21.53
CA GLY A 167 23.58 4.51 -22.14
C GLY A 167 23.46 5.68 -21.14
N LYS A 168 23.79 6.87 -21.61
CA LYS A 168 23.73 8.11 -20.80
C LYS A 168 22.34 8.36 -20.20
N GLU A 169 21.29 8.13 -20.98
CA GLU A 169 19.90 8.38 -20.56
C GLU A 169 19.44 7.34 -19.53
N GLY A 170 19.63 6.05 -19.79
CA GLY A 170 19.23 5.00 -18.85
C GLY A 170 19.99 5.09 -17.52
N LYS A 171 21.29 5.40 -17.55
CA LYS A 171 22.07 5.69 -16.34
C LYS A 171 21.49 6.86 -15.53
N ALA A 172 21.12 7.96 -16.18
CA ALA A 172 20.52 9.10 -15.50
C ALA A 172 19.18 8.75 -14.83
N LEU A 173 18.33 7.95 -15.50
CA LEU A 173 17.07 7.47 -14.93
C LEU A 173 17.29 6.55 -13.73
N ILE A 174 18.27 5.65 -13.79
CA ILE A 174 18.62 4.76 -12.67
C ILE A 174 19.08 5.57 -11.45
N GLU A 175 19.97 6.54 -11.66
CA GLU A 175 20.46 7.42 -10.59
C GLU A 175 19.35 8.28 -9.98
N GLU A 176 18.39 8.73 -10.79
CA GLU A 176 17.24 9.50 -10.35
C GLU A 176 16.25 8.64 -9.55
N ARG A 177 15.89 7.45 -10.06
CA ARG A 177 14.99 6.50 -9.37
C ARG A 177 15.54 6.08 -8.01
N ALA A 178 16.86 5.89 -7.88
CA ALA A 178 17.52 5.52 -6.64
C ALA A 178 17.40 6.56 -5.50
N ARG A 179 16.98 7.81 -5.82
CA ARG A 179 16.69 8.86 -4.83
C ARG A 179 15.29 8.72 -4.22
N GLY A 180 14.41 7.95 -4.85
CA GLY A 180 13.07 7.66 -4.33
C GLY A 180 13.12 6.71 -3.15
N LEU A 181 12.28 6.96 -2.15
CA LEU A 181 12.10 6.09 -0.99
C LEU A 181 10.62 5.67 -0.90
N VAL A 182 10.37 4.37 -1.02
CA VAL A 182 9.06 3.74 -0.93
C VAL A 182 8.91 3.10 0.45
N LEU A 183 7.83 3.42 1.15
CA LEU A 183 7.43 2.77 2.39
C LEU A 183 6.21 1.91 2.08
N GLU A 184 6.26 0.62 2.41
CA GLU A 184 5.22 -0.36 2.06
C GLU A 184 5.03 -1.41 3.15
N ASP A 185 3.82 -1.93 3.30
CA ASP A 185 3.49 -3.03 4.21
C ASP A 185 3.37 -4.38 3.48
N SER A 186 3.08 -4.35 2.18
CA SER A 186 2.81 -5.52 1.37
C SER A 186 4.02 -5.95 0.52
N THR A 187 4.16 -7.25 0.27
CA THR A 187 5.21 -7.78 -0.62
C THR A 187 5.03 -7.32 -2.06
N ASN A 188 3.80 -7.26 -2.58
CA ASN A 188 3.53 -6.76 -3.93
C ASN A 188 3.91 -5.28 -4.09
N GLY A 189 3.67 -4.45 -3.07
CA GLY A 189 4.08 -3.06 -3.07
C GLY A 189 5.59 -2.90 -2.93
N LEU A 190 6.21 -3.69 -2.06
CA LEU A 190 7.66 -3.74 -1.92
C LEU A 190 8.35 -4.07 -3.26
N GLU A 191 7.88 -5.13 -3.93
CA GLU A 191 8.37 -5.55 -5.24
C GLU A 191 8.17 -4.48 -6.32
N ALA A 192 7.03 -3.79 -6.31
CA ALA A 192 6.81 -2.66 -7.22
C ALA A 192 7.80 -1.50 -6.99
N GLY A 193 8.18 -1.22 -5.74
CA GLY A 193 9.18 -0.20 -5.42
C GLY A 193 10.57 -0.60 -5.91
N GLN A 194 10.95 -1.86 -5.72
CA GLN A 194 12.22 -2.42 -6.21
C GLN A 194 12.30 -2.40 -7.74
N ARG A 195 11.25 -2.86 -8.42
CA ARG A 195 11.15 -2.81 -9.88
C ARG A 195 11.15 -1.38 -10.42
N ALA A 196 10.73 -0.40 -9.62
CA ALA A 196 10.83 1.00 -9.97
C ALA A 196 12.27 1.55 -9.84
N GLY A 197 13.20 0.79 -9.24
CA GLY A 197 14.57 1.22 -8.96
C GLY A 197 14.69 2.14 -7.74
N MET A 198 13.67 2.16 -6.88
CA MET A 198 13.63 3.00 -5.68
C MET A 198 14.10 2.24 -4.45
N LYS A 199 14.56 2.98 -3.44
CA LYS A 199 14.81 2.42 -2.11
C LYS A 199 13.52 2.03 -1.43
N THR A 200 13.55 0.96 -0.65
CA THR A 200 12.34 0.38 -0.06
C THR A 200 12.48 0.08 1.44
N ILE A 201 11.49 0.52 2.20
CA ILE A 201 11.31 0.18 3.61
C ILE A 201 10.04 -0.64 3.72
N TRP A 202 10.18 -1.86 4.25
CA TRP A 202 9.08 -2.75 4.50
C TRP A 202 8.61 -2.67 5.95
N VAL A 203 7.32 -2.43 6.15
CA VAL A 203 6.67 -2.34 7.47
C VAL A 203 5.52 -3.36 7.53
N PRO A 204 5.81 -4.66 7.65
CA PRO A 204 4.80 -5.70 7.58
C PRO A 204 3.88 -5.73 8.80
N ASP A 205 2.67 -6.26 8.60
CA ASP A 205 1.83 -6.74 9.70
C ASP A 205 2.61 -7.79 10.53
N GLU A 206 2.56 -7.65 11.85
CA GLU A 206 3.31 -8.51 12.79
C GLU A 206 3.02 -10.01 12.59
N LYS A 207 1.75 -10.36 12.33
CA LYS A 207 1.37 -11.76 12.14
C LYS A 207 1.83 -12.27 10.78
N LEU A 208 1.87 -11.42 9.75
CA LEU A 208 2.48 -11.78 8.46
C LEU A 208 3.98 -11.99 8.63
N ARG A 209 4.65 -11.09 9.36
CA ARG A 209 6.07 -11.18 9.65
C ARG A 209 6.42 -12.47 10.41
N ALA A 210 5.58 -12.87 11.37
CA ALA A 210 5.77 -14.09 12.15
C ALA A 210 5.72 -15.38 11.32
N LEU A 211 5.03 -15.38 10.16
CA LEU A 211 5.01 -16.54 9.24
C LEU A 211 6.35 -16.74 8.53
N ALA A 212 7.12 -15.67 8.34
CA ALA A 212 8.39 -15.67 7.62
C ALA A 212 9.38 -14.67 8.26
N PRO A 213 9.87 -14.95 9.49
CA PRO A 213 10.60 -13.97 10.30
C PRO A 213 12.01 -13.65 9.77
N THR A 214 12.55 -14.49 8.88
CA THR A 214 13.87 -14.28 8.26
C THR A 214 13.78 -13.69 6.85
N GLU A 215 12.61 -13.71 6.22
CA GLU A 215 12.45 -13.23 4.84
C GLU A 215 12.56 -11.72 4.77
N THR A 216 13.37 -11.19 3.86
CA THR A 216 13.47 -9.73 3.68
C THR A 216 12.77 -9.26 2.43
N TYR A 217 12.47 -10.17 1.50
CA TYR A 217 11.96 -9.87 0.16
C TYR A 217 12.78 -8.78 -0.56
N GLY A 218 14.07 -8.64 -0.24
CA GLY A 218 14.95 -7.63 -0.82
C GLY A 218 14.75 -6.20 -0.32
N ALA A 219 14.00 -5.97 0.76
CA ALA A 219 13.84 -4.63 1.34
C ALA A 219 15.19 -4.05 1.81
N ASP A 220 15.42 -2.75 1.59
CA ASP A 220 16.61 -2.06 2.09
C ASP A 220 16.56 -1.89 3.62
N CYS A 221 15.37 -1.82 4.20
CA CYS A 221 15.14 -1.78 5.65
C CYS A 221 13.79 -2.42 5.99
N ILE A 222 13.70 -3.02 7.19
CA ILE A 222 12.47 -3.56 7.73
C ILE A 222 12.21 -2.88 9.08
N LEU A 223 11.02 -2.33 9.27
CA LEU A 223 10.58 -1.73 10.53
C LEU A 223 9.35 -2.48 11.04
N GLU A 224 9.19 -2.54 12.35
CA GLU A 224 7.96 -3.06 12.98
C GLU A 224 6.88 -1.97 13.04
N SER A 225 7.30 -0.71 13.09
CA SER A 225 6.43 0.46 13.14
C SER A 225 7.15 1.67 12.54
N LEU A 226 6.40 2.59 11.94
CA LEU A 226 6.97 3.86 11.46
C LEU A 226 7.41 4.80 12.57
N GLU A 227 7.11 4.47 13.84
CA GLU A 227 7.72 5.15 14.99
C GLU A 227 9.23 4.92 15.08
N GLN A 228 9.72 3.80 14.51
CA GLN A 228 11.15 3.46 14.45
C GLN A 228 11.87 4.15 13.28
N PHE A 229 11.14 4.78 12.35
CA PHE A 229 11.74 5.42 11.19
C PHE A 229 12.66 6.57 11.62
N LYS A 230 13.88 6.59 11.11
CA LYS A 230 14.88 7.64 11.36
C LYS A 230 15.21 8.36 10.05
N PRO A 231 14.70 9.59 9.84
CA PRO A 231 14.89 10.32 8.58
C PRO A 231 16.36 10.45 8.15
N GLU A 232 17.27 10.66 9.10
CA GLU A 232 18.69 10.91 8.85
C GLU A 232 19.44 9.70 8.25
N GLU A 233 18.97 8.47 8.48
CA GLU A 233 19.53 7.26 7.86
C GLU A 233 19.28 7.23 6.34
N TRP A 234 18.36 8.08 5.85
CA TRP A 234 17.96 8.19 4.45
C TRP A 234 18.31 9.55 3.84
N GLY A 235 19.18 10.33 4.50
CA GLY A 235 19.59 11.66 4.03
C GLY A 235 18.50 12.74 4.18
N LEU A 236 17.47 12.49 4.98
CA LEU A 236 16.42 13.46 5.30
C LEU A 236 16.77 14.20 6.60
N PRO A 237 16.21 15.40 6.85
CA PRO A 237 16.43 16.12 8.11
C PRO A 237 15.98 15.28 9.32
N PRO A 238 16.76 15.20 10.41
CA PRO A 238 16.38 14.43 11.59
C PRO A 238 15.14 15.04 12.27
N TYR A 239 14.41 14.23 13.06
CA TYR A 239 13.34 14.75 13.91
C TYR A 239 13.88 15.75 14.93
N ASP A 240 13.04 16.71 15.34
CA ASP A 240 13.35 17.61 16.44
C ASP A 240 13.60 16.78 17.73
N SER A 241 14.67 17.14 18.45
CA SER A 241 15.05 16.56 19.75
C SER A 241 14.10 16.95 20.87
#